data_AF-A0A540W6X3-F1
#
_entry.id   AF-A0A540W6X3-F1
#
_cell.length_a   1.000
_cell.length_b   1.000
_cell.length_c   1.000
_cell.angle_alpha   90.00
_cell.angle_beta   90.00
_cell.angle_gamma   90.00
#
_symmetry.space_group_name_H-M   'P 1'
#
loop_
_entity.id
_entity.type
_entity.pdbx_description
1 polymer ?
#
loop_
_entity_poly.entity_id
_entity_poly.type
_entity_poly.pdbx_seq_one_letter_code
_entity_poly.pdbx_strand_id
1 'polypeptide(L)'
;MGRKPANRRDAHQVPVIERRRAAVELRIQGKSWQEIADLLGYDSKGTACNDVRRALQKAVQALAVPMEEYRQLELDRLDKMQDALWPKVLEGDTKAVDTTLRLMDRRAKLLGLDAPTRTEGVLTLDAVEASIAQLTAQVDAARTQADAAG
;
A
#
# COMPACT_ATOMS: atom_id res chain seq x y z
N MET A 1 -21.73 -5.33 -45.25
CA MET A 1 -22.80 -5.66 -44.29
C MET A 1 -22.24 -6.56 -43.19
N GLY A 2 -22.34 -6.10 -41.93
CA GLY A 2 -22.40 -6.93 -40.70
C GLY A 2 -21.19 -7.75 -40.26
N ARG A 3 -20.21 -7.15 -39.56
CA ARG A 3 -19.34 -7.92 -38.65
C ARG A 3 -20.23 -8.50 -37.53
N LYS A 4 -20.28 -9.83 -37.46
CA LYS A 4 -20.91 -10.62 -36.39
C LYS A 4 -20.35 -10.17 -35.03
N PRO A 5 -21.17 -9.85 -34.01
CA PRO A 5 -20.65 -9.47 -32.69
C PRO A 5 -19.90 -10.65 -32.08
N ALA A 6 -18.68 -10.39 -31.61
CA ALA A 6 -17.84 -11.38 -30.93
C ALA A 6 -18.56 -11.93 -29.69
N ASN A 7 -18.43 -13.23 -29.47
CA ASN A 7 -19.08 -13.97 -28.40
C ASN A 7 -18.63 -13.44 -27.03
N ARG A 8 -19.58 -13.08 -26.15
CA ARG A 8 -19.33 -12.52 -24.81
C ARG A 8 -18.45 -13.45 -23.94
N ARG A 9 -18.40 -14.75 -24.27
CA ARG A 9 -17.58 -15.77 -23.58
C ARG A 9 -16.08 -15.67 -23.89
N ASP A 10 -15.69 -15.20 -25.07
CA ASP A 10 -14.27 -15.09 -25.46
C ASP A 10 -13.61 -13.85 -24.84
N ALA A 11 -14.39 -12.77 -24.65
CA ALA A 11 -13.97 -11.58 -23.91
C ALA A 11 -13.70 -11.85 -22.41
N HIS A 12 -14.24 -12.96 -21.88
CA HIS A 12 -14.15 -13.29 -20.46
C HIS A 12 -12.86 -14.05 -20.09
N GLN A 13 -12.00 -14.37 -21.07
CA GLN A 13 -10.76 -15.12 -20.85
C GLN A 13 -9.49 -14.28 -21.04
N VAL A 14 -9.60 -12.95 -21.11
CA VAL A 14 -8.39 -12.11 -21.06
C VAL A 14 -7.74 -12.32 -19.70
N PRO A 15 -6.47 -12.75 -19.64
CA PRO A 15 -5.76 -12.89 -18.38
C PRO A 15 -5.89 -11.61 -17.58
N VAL A 16 -6.19 -11.71 -16.27
CA VAL A 16 -6.45 -10.56 -15.40
C VAL A 16 -5.36 -9.48 -15.52
N ILE A 17 -4.11 -9.90 -15.70
CA ILE A 17 -2.96 -9.01 -15.92
C ILE A 17 -3.09 -8.22 -17.23
N GLU A 18 -3.39 -8.88 -18.34
CA GLU A 18 -3.56 -8.25 -19.66
C GLU A 18 -4.76 -7.29 -19.68
N ARG A 19 -5.88 -7.68 -19.04
CA ARG A 19 -7.05 -6.80 -18.91
C ARG A 19 -6.71 -5.53 -18.13
N ARG A 20 -6.01 -5.66 -17.00
CA ARG A 20 -5.56 -4.51 -16.20
C ARG A 20 -4.57 -3.63 -16.95
N ARG A 21 -3.65 -4.23 -17.71
CA ARG A 21 -2.70 -3.49 -18.57
C ARG A 21 -3.44 -2.65 -19.62
N ALA A 22 -4.41 -3.25 -20.31
CA ALA A 22 -5.25 -2.53 -21.25
C ALA A 22 -6.07 -1.41 -20.58
N ALA A 23 -6.57 -1.63 -19.36
CA ALA A 23 -7.31 -0.63 -18.61
C ALA A 23 -6.45 0.58 -18.23
N VAL A 24 -5.19 0.36 -17.84
CA VAL A 24 -4.21 1.43 -17.56
C VAL A 24 -3.90 2.23 -18.82
N GLU A 25 -3.66 1.56 -19.94
CA GLU A 25 -3.37 2.18 -21.24
C GLU A 25 -4.53 3.09 -21.70
N LEU A 26 -5.76 2.59 -21.67
CA LEU A 26 -6.96 3.37 -22.00
C LEU A 26 -7.13 4.58 -21.06
N ARG A 27 -6.79 4.42 -19.77
CA ARG A 27 -6.86 5.52 -18.80
C ARG A 27 -5.84 6.62 -19.12
N ILE A 28 -4.63 6.26 -19.57
CA ILE A 28 -3.59 7.20 -20.04
C ILE A 28 -4.05 7.96 -21.28
N GLN A 29 -4.75 7.27 -22.18
CA GLN A 29 -5.36 7.87 -23.39
C GLN A 29 -6.58 8.76 -23.09
N GLY A 30 -6.92 8.97 -21.81
CA GLY A 30 -7.97 9.89 -21.39
C GLY A 30 -9.37 9.27 -21.32
N LYS A 31 -9.52 7.96 -21.51
CA LYS A 31 -10.83 7.29 -21.38
C LYS A 31 -11.36 7.34 -19.96
N SER A 32 -12.67 7.51 -19.85
CA SER A 32 -13.40 7.43 -18.59
C SER A 32 -13.49 5.99 -18.10
N TRP A 33 -13.67 5.79 -16.79
CA TRP A 33 -13.85 4.46 -16.21
C TRP A 33 -15.09 3.73 -16.74
N GLN A 34 -16.11 4.47 -17.19
CA GLN A 34 -17.28 3.88 -17.82
C GLN A 34 -16.91 3.31 -19.20
N GLU A 35 -16.25 4.09 -20.06
CA GLU A 35 -15.78 3.61 -21.36
C GLU A 35 -14.82 2.41 -21.21
N ILE A 36 -13.93 2.45 -20.21
CA ILE A 36 -13.01 1.34 -19.91
C ILE A 36 -13.77 0.08 -19.49
N ALA A 37 -14.81 0.24 -18.66
CA ALA A 37 -15.64 -0.88 -18.24
C ALA A 37 -16.35 -1.53 -19.42
N ASP A 38 -16.94 -0.71 -20.28
CA ASP A 38 -17.67 -1.16 -21.46
C ASP A 38 -16.73 -1.85 -22.48
N LEU A 39 -15.52 -1.31 -22.69
CA LEU A 39 -14.53 -1.85 -23.62
C LEU A 39 -13.87 -3.15 -23.15
N LEU A 40 -13.67 -3.31 -21.84
CA LEU A 40 -12.93 -4.44 -21.26
C LEU A 40 -13.84 -5.46 -20.56
N GLY A 41 -15.16 -5.25 -20.61
CA GLY A 41 -16.14 -6.18 -20.05
C GLY A 41 -16.17 -6.21 -18.53
N TYR A 42 -15.96 -5.08 -17.86
CA TYR A 42 -16.21 -4.97 -16.42
C TYR A 42 -17.70 -4.73 -16.16
N ASP A 43 -18.21 -5.24 -15.03
CA ASP A 43 -19.63 -5.08 -14.65
C ASP A 43 -20.02 -3.62 -14.38
N SER A 44 -19.06 -2.79 -13.97
CA SER A 44 -19.29 -1.36 -13.71
C SER A 44 -17.99 -0.56 -13.77
N LYS A 45 -18.12 0.77 -13.92
CA LYS A 45 -17.01 1.72 -13.76
C LYS A 45 -16.29 1.59 -12.41
N GLY A 46 -17.03 1.25 -11.34
CA GLY A 46 -16.49 1.06 -10.00
C GLY A 46 -15.61 -0.19 -9.92
N THR A 47 -16.06 -1.29 -10.52
CA THR A 47 -15.30 -2.54 -10.63
C THR A 47 -14.00 -2.33 -11.40
N ALA A 48 -14.04 -1.62 -12.54
CA ALA A 48 -12.85 -1.31 -13.33
C ALA A 48 -11.83 -0.44 -12.56
N CYS A 49 -12.30 0.64 -11.93
CA CYS A 49 -11.46 1.53 -11.13
C CYS A 49 -10.79 0.82 -9.96
N ASN A 50 -11.57 0.05 -9.19
CA ASN A 50 -11.08 -0.66 -7.99
C ASN A 50 -10.09 -1.77 -8.35
N ASP A 51 -10.35 -2.55 -9.42
CA ASP A 51 -9.45 -3.61 -9.89
C ASP A 51 -8.08 -3.05 -10.30
N VAL A 52 -8.08 -1.97 -11.10
CA VAL A 52 -6.85 -1.30 -11.55
C VAL A 52 -6.11 -0.65 -10.38
N ARG A 53 -6.82 0.07 -9.51
CA ARG A 53 -6.23 0.72 -8.32
C ARG A 53 -5.56 -0.30 -7.40
N ARG A 54 -6.23 -1.42 -7.10
CA ARG A 54 -5.68 -2.49 -6.27
C ARG A 54 -4.46 -3.13 -6.92
N ALA A 55 -4.50 -3.35 -8.23
CA ALA A 55 -3.37 -3.91 -8.96
C ALA A 55 -2.14 -2.97 -8.95
N LEU A 56 -2.34 -1.68 -9.17
CA LEU A 56 -1.29 -0.68 -9.12
C LEU A 56 -0.71 -0.55 -7.70
N GLN A 57 -1.56 -0.52 -6.67
CA GLN A 57 -1.11 -0.49 -5.28
C GLN A 57 -0.27 -1.73 -4.94
N LYS A 58 -0.72 -2.93 -5.35
CA LYS A 58 0.04 -4.17 -5.15
C LYS A 58 1.36 -4.16 -5.92
N ALA A 59 1.39 -3.61 -7.14
CA ALA A 59 2.62 -3.44 -7.91
C ALA A 59 3.58 -2.46 -7.24
N VAL A 60 3.09 -1.32 -6.74
CA VAL A 60 3.88 -0.36 -5.97
C VAL A 60 4.43 -1.00 -4.69
N GLN A 61 3.64 -1.81 -3.98
CA GLN A 61 4.09 -2.55 -2.80
C GLN A 61 5.11 -3.63 -3.14
N ALA A 62 4.92 -4.37 -4.24
CA ALA A 62 5.87 -5.38 -4.71
C ALA A 62 7.17 -4.73 -5.22
N LEU A 63 7.10 -3.50 -5.73
CA LEU A 63 8.25 -2.65 -6.06
C LEU A 63 8.78 -1.88 -4.83
N ALA A 64 8.13 -1.93 -3.66
CA ALA A 64 8.59 -1.29 -2.43
C ALA A 64 9.75 -2.06 -1.73
N VAL A 65 10.33 -3.03 -2.46
CA VAL A 65 11.61 -3.69 -2.20
C VAL A 65 12.79 -2.75 -1.85
N PRO A 66 12.82 -1.42 -2.12
CA PRO A 66 13.92 -0.56 -1.66
C PRO A 66 14.07 -0.41 -0.15
N MET A 67 13.00 -0.48 0.65
CA MET A 67 13.09 -0.08 2.06
C MET A 67 13.55 -1.22 2.98
N GLU A 68 13.15 -2.45 2.70
CA GLU A 68 13.59 -3.61 3.49
C GLU A 68 15.05 -3.94 3.20
N GLU A 69 15.45 -3.93 1.92
CA GLU A 69 16.86 -4.14 1.54
C GLU A 69 17.76 -3.03 2.09
N TYR A 70 17.30 -1.78 2.08
CA TYR A 70 18.05 -0.67 2.68
C TYR A 70 18.14 -0.81 4.21
N ARG A 71 17.05 -1.24 4.87
CA ARG A 71 17.07 -1.54 6.30
C ARG A 71 18.09 -2.63 6.61
N GLN A 72 18.11 -3.71 5.84
CA GLN A 72 19.05 -4.81 6.02
C GLN A 72 20.50 -4.35 5.83
N LEU A 73 20.79 -3.59 4.76
CA LEU A 73 22.12 -3.03 4.53
C LEU A 73 22.58 -2.13 5.69
N GLU A 74 21.66 -1.37 6.28
CA GLU A 74 21.98 -0.53 7.43
C GLU A 74 22.22 -1.36 8.70
N LEU A 75 21.47 -2.44 8.92
CA LEU A 75 21.72 -3.40 10.00
C LEU A 75 23.11 -4.03 9.88
N ASP A 76 23.49 -4.47 8.68
CA ASP A 76 24.82 -5.06 8.42
C ASP A 76 25.96 -4.07 8.72
N ARG A 77 25.75 -2.77 8.45
CA ARG A 77 26.72 -1.72 8.81
C ARG A 77 26.81 -1.52 10.32
N LEU A 78 25.67 -1.53 11.02
CA LEU A 78 25.62 -1.42 12.48
C LEU A 78 26.32 -2.61 13.15
N ASP A 79 26.13 -3.83 12.63
CA ASP A 79 26.81 -5.04 13.10
C ASP A 79 28.33 -4.88 13.00
N LYS A 80 28.85 -4.50 11.83
CA LYS A 80 30.29 -4.26 11.62
C LYS A 80 30.87 -3.21 12.56
N MET A 81 30.15 -2.11 12.79
CA MET A 81 30.59 -1.05 13.70
C MET A 81 30.60 -1.53 15.15
N GLN A 82 29.57 -2.29 15.56
CA GLN A 82 29.49 -2.84 16.90
C GLN A 82 30.60 -3.88 17.14
N ASP A 83 30.83 -4.79 16.20
CA ASP A 83 31.90 -5.80 16.29
C ASP A 83 33.28 -5.16 16.47
N ALA A 84 33.54 -4.07 15.73
CA ALA A 84 34.80 -3.33 15.84
C ALA A 84 34.98 -2.62 17.20
N LEU A 85 33.88 -2.23 17.86
CA LEU A 85 33.91 -1.56 19.16
C LEU A 85 33.90 -2.55 20.33
N TRP A 86 33.38 -3.75 20.13
CA TRP A 86 33.10 -4.72 21.18
C TRP A 86 34.31 -5.04 22.09
N PRO A 87 35.53 -5.24 21.57
CA PRO A 87 36.70 -5.46 22.43
C PRO A 87 36.94 -4.32 23.43
N LYS A 88 36.82 -3.06 22.99
CA LYS A 88 36.99 -1.88 23.85
C LYS A 88 35.88 -1.74 24.89
N VAL A 89 34.66 -2.14 24.53
CA VAL A 89 33.54 -2.22 25.47
C VAL A 89 33.87 -3.20 26.60
N LEU A 90 34.41 -4.38 26.26
CA LEU A 90 34.80 -5.39 27.26
C LEU A 90 35.98 -4.94 28.13
N GLU A 91 36.86 -4.09 27.61
CA GLU A 91 37.94 -3.44 28.37
C GLU A 91 37.46 -2.32 29.30
N GLY A 92 36.18 -1.94 29.23
CA GLY A 92 35.59 -0.89 30.06
C GLY A 92 35.82 0.53 29.56
N ASP A 93 36.18 0.71 28.28
CA ASP A 93 36.25 2.04 27.67
C ASP A 93 34.83 2.65 27.62
N THR A 94 34.59 3.64 28.49
CA THR A 94 33.28 4.29 28.63
C THR A 94 32.84 4.99 27.34
N LYS A 95 33.75 5.48 26.50
CA LYS A 95 33.40 6.07 25.21
C LYS A 95 32.96 5.00 24.21
N ALA A 96 33.58 3.82 24.25
CA ALA A 96 33.16 2.68 23.43
C ALA A 96 31.79 2.15 23.87
N VAL A 97 31.52 2.11 25.18
CA VAL A 97 30.21 1.76 25.76
C VAL A 97 29.14 2.74 25.27
N ASP A 98 29.34 4.04 25.45
CA ASP A 98 28.38 5.07 25.01
C ASP A 98 28.11 5.01 23.50
N THR A 99 29.16 4.76 22.71
CA THR A 99 29.02 4.64 21.25
C THR A 99 28.23 3.38 20.87
N THR A 100 28.50 2.25 21.52
CA THR A 100 27.79 0.99 21.28
C THR A 100 26.32 1.08 21.69
N LEU A 101 26.00 1.74 22.80
CA LEU A 101 24.62 2.00 23.20
C LEU A 101 23.85 2.82 22.15
N ARG A 102 24.49 3.81 21.50
CA ARG A 102 23.88 4.57 20.40
C ARG A 102 23.64 3.72 19.15
N LEU A 103 24.54 2.78 18.84
CA LEU A 103 24.32 1.82 17.74
C LEU A 103 23.15 0.89 18.04
N MET A 104 23.04 0.40 19.28
CA MET A 104 21.93 -0.45 19.73
C MET A 104 20.58 0.28 19.70
N ASP A 105 20.53 1.56 20.12
CA ASP A 105 19.35 2.41 20.00
C ASP A 105 18.93 2.59 18.53
N ARG A 106 19.89 2.82 17.62
CA ARG A 106 19.58 2.89 16.18
C ARG A 106 19.04 1.57 15.65
N ARG A 107 19.59 0.43 16.08
CA ARG A 107 19.10 -0.91 15.70
C ARG A 107 17.68 -1.14 16.21
N ALA A 108 17.39 -0.81 17.46
CA ALA A 108 16.06 -0.94 18.06
C ALA A 108 15.01 -0.14 17.28
N LYS A 109 15.34 1.08 16.86
CA LYS A 109 14.47 1.93 16.01
C LYS A 109 14.23 1.38 14.62
N LEU A 110 15.22 0.76 13.99
CA LEU A 110 15.07 0.14 12.66
C LEU A 110 14.20 -1.12 12.71
N LEU A 111 14.28 -1.89 13.81
CA LEU A 111 13.57 -3.16 14.01
C LEU A 111 12.24 -3.01 14.77
N GLY A 112 11.97 -1.84 15.35
CA GLY A 112 10.77 -1.61 16.18
C GLY A 112 10.77 -2.39 17.50
N LEU A 113 11.94 -2.60 18.11
CA LEU A 113 12.09 -3.37 19.36
C LEU A 113 11.73 -2.56 20.61
N ASP A 114 11.65 -1.23 20.49
CA ASP A 114 11.33 -0.36 21.61
C ASP A 114 9.85 -0.42 21.96
N ALA A 115 9.55 -0.44 23.26
CA ALA A 115 8.19 -0.28 23.72
C ALA A 115 7.62 1.08 23.28
N PRO A 116 6.35 1.16 22.86
CA PRO A 116 5.74 2.40 22.43
C PRO A 116 5.79 3.44 23.56
N THR A 117 6.48 4.55 23.32
CA THR A 117 6.76 5.55 24.38
C THR A 117 5.56 6.47 24.66
N ARG A 118 4.63 6.58 23.70
CA ARG A 118 3.26 7.13 23.84
C ARG A 118 2.56 7.00 22.49
N THR A 119 1.40 6.33 22.43
CA THR A 119 0.57 6.28 21.21
C THR A 119 -0.59 7.27 21.34
N GLU A 120 -0.32 8.54 21.04
CA GLU A 120 -1.42 9.47 20.72
C GLU A 120 -1.62 9.42 19.20
N GLY A 121 -2.76 8.89 18.75
CA GLY A 121 -3.21 9.00 17.36
C GLY A 121 -2.81 7.89 16.38
N VAL A 122 -2.51 6.66 16.83
CA VAL A 122 -2.40 5.52 15.89
C VAL A 122 -3.80 5.16 15.39
N LEU A 123 -4.14 5.63 14.19
CA LEU A 123 -5.29 5.14 13.45
C LEU A 123 -4.96 3.74 12.93
N THR A 124 -5.53 2.72 13.54
CA THR A 124 -5.48 1.36 12.99
C THR A 124 -6.27 1.31 11.69
N LEU A 125 -5.90 0.40 10.79
CA LEU A 125 -6.63 0.22 9.53
C LEU A 125 -8.12 -0.06 9.80
N ASP A 126 -8.40 -0.87 10.82
CA ASP A 126 -9.75 -1.18 11.28
C ASP A 126 -10.52 0.06 11.76
N ALA A 127 -9.84 0.99 12.44
CA ALA A 127 -10.45 2.25 12.88
C ALA A 127 -10.78 3.18 11.70
N VAL A 128 -9.94 3.17 10.65
CA VAL A 128 -10.21 3.91 9.41
C VAL A 128 -11.37 3.29 8.64
N GLU A 129 -11.45 1.96 8.53
CA GLU A 129 -12.55 1.26 7.87
C GLU A 129 -13.88 1.48 8.58
N ALA A 130 -13.90 1.42 9.91
CA ALA A 130 -15.08 1.74 10.72
C ALA A 130 -15.54 3.20 10.52
N SER A 131 -14.60 4.14 10.48
CA SER A 131 -14.90 5.57 10.25
C SER A 131 -15.48 5.81 8.85
N ILE A 132 -14.95 5.13 7.83
CA ILE A 132 -15.48 5.20 6.45
C ILE A 132 -16.90 4.65 6.40
N ALA A 133 -17.17 3.50 7.03
CA ALA A 133 -18.50 2.91 7.05
C ALA A 133 -19.52 3.85 7.72
N GLN A 134 -19.14 4.46 8.85
CA GLN A 134 -20.00 5.39 9.58
C GLN A 134 -20.29 6.67 8.78
N LEU A 135 -19.28 7.25 8.14
CA LEU A 135 -19.47 8.43 7.28
C LEU A 135 -20.32 8.13 6.04
N THR A 136 -20.16 6.94 5.46
CA THR A 136 -20.97 6.51 4.30
C THR A 136 -22.45 6.41 4.69
N ALA A 137 -22.75 5.80 5.83
CA ALA A 137 -24.12 5.71 6.35
C ALA A 137 -24.72 7.09 6.64
N GLN A 138 -23.94 8.03 7.18
CA GLN A 138 -24.39 9.41 7.42
C GLN A 138 -24.70 10.16 6.11
N VAL A 139 -23.86 10.00 5.08
CA VAL A 139 -24.07 10.62 3.77
C VAL A 139 -25.33 10.06 3.10
N ASP A 140 -25.56 8.76 3.18
CA ASP A 140 -26.76 8.14 2.60
C ASP A 140 -28.04 8.54 3.35
N ALA A 141 -27.98 8.60 4.68
CA ALA A 141 -29.08 9.11 5.50
C ALA A 141 -29.42 10.57 5.15
N ALA A 142 -28.40 11.43 5.02
CA ALA A 142 -28.59 12.84 4.64
C ALA A 142 -29.19 13.00 3.23
N ARG A 143 -28.83 12.12 2.28
CA ARG A 143 -29.44 12.08 0.95
C ARG A 143 -30.90 11.67 0.98
N THR A 144 -31.24 10.61 1.71
CA THR A 144 -32.65 10.18 1.85
C THR A 144 -33.53 11.22 2.55
N GLN A 145 -32.98 11.98 3.50
CA GLN A 145 -33.69 13.09 4.13
C GLN A 145 -33.90 14.27 3.18
N ALA A 146 -32.93 14.57 2.31
CA ALA A 146 -33.08 15.60 1.29
C ALA A 146 -34.12 15.20 0.22
N ASP A 147 -34.14 13.93 -0.19
CA ASP A 147 -35.10 13.40 -1.16
C ASP A 147 -36.53 13.31 -0.62
N ALA A 148 -36.70 13.16 0.70
CA ALA A 148 -38.02 13.15 1.36
C ALA A 148 -38.57 14.56 1.66
N ALA A 149 -37.74 15.60 1.56
CA ALA A 149 -38.10 16.99 1.84
C ALA A 149 -38.39 17.82 0.57
N GLY A 150 -38.22 17.25 -0.63
CA GLY A 150 -38.56 17.85 -1.92
C GLY A 150 -39.79 17.20 -2.55
#